data_AF-A0AAV7BVG6-F1
#
_entry.id   AF-A0AAV7BVG6-F1
#
_cell.length_a   1.000
_cell.length_b   1.000
_cell.length_c   1.000
_cell.angle_alpha   90.00
_cell.angle_beta   90.00
_cell.angle_gamma   90.00
#
_symmetry.space_group_name_H-M   'P 1'
#
loop_
_entity.id
_entity.type
_entity.pdbx_description
1 polymer ?
#
loop_
_entity_poly.entity_id
_entity_poly.type
_entity_poly.pdbx_seq_one_letter_code
_entity_poly.pdbx_strand_id
1 'polypeptide(L)'
;MESVVTYESLTASNGTNSQVLGTCLKSVRMDLFVHISLIPAVLITITLSYLQRRAKHEKTAEKIPLGKRFGIVVPVNFISSYSNRWSYGAACGATATTVFLLFFNEYSNYFNFAAPSWAKALVYLLSALEVGMDYYPFFACLSTDHRLIGCTLGFLYSLCWFCVQLADILQCQRLAHTSIILIFTPIPSLACCLFLVGRFLQLLIMAALSLYKQMERKEEEEPLLPQHLTNYVRHLLKSTPEMSMQNSSKRWNIYTWDKHFKFPTRMIVTAVLCLICLYNVCYS
;
A
#
# COMPACT_ATOMS: atom_id res chain seq x y z
N MET A 1 -50.26 46.57 2.33
CA MET A 1 -49.58 47.18 3.49
C MET A 1 -48.71 46.09 4.10
N GLU A 2 -47.60 45.72 3.45
CA GLU A 2 -46.31 46.47 3.37
C GLU A 2 -45.74 46.70 4.75
N SER A 3 -44.52 46.28 5.07
CA SER A 3 -43.24 46.46 4.36
C SER A 3 -42.30 45.26 4.67
N VAL A 4 -41.55 44.60 3.77
CA VAL A 4 -40.68 44.98 2.64
C VAL A 4 -39.68 46.06 3.03
N VAL A 5 -38.49 45.64 3.45
CA VAL A 5 -37.28 46.47 3.37
C VAL A 5 -36.26 45.74 2.52
N THR A 6 -36.18 46.22 1.29
CA THR A 6 -35.17 46.03 0.26
C THR A 6 -33.83 46.65 0.68
N TYR A 7 -32.75 45.91 0.46
CA TYR A 7 -31.43 46.47 0.16
C TYR A 7 -30.69 45.54 -0.82
N GLU A 8 -30.94 45.73 -2.12
CA GLU A 8 -29.87 45.69 -3.13
C GLU A 8 -29.31 47.12 -3.17
N SER A 9 -27.99 47.36 -3.18
CA SER A 9 -27.20 47.32 -4.41
C SER A 9 -25.70 47.48 -4.11
N LEU A 10 -24.89 46.76 -4.91
CA LEU A 10 -23.54 47.11 -5.41
C LEU A 10 -22.40 47.12 -4.37
N THR A 11 -21.46 46.17 -4.40
CA THR A 11 -20.48 46.05 -5.48
C THR A 11 -20.08 44.60 -5.78
N ALA A 12 -19.97 44.30 -7.08
CA ALA A 12 -19.50 43.06 -7.63
C ALA A 12 -18.04 42.76 -7.28
N SER A 13 -17.76 41.62 -6.65
CA SER A 13 -16.54 40.84 -6.92
C SER A 13 -16.62 39.41 -6.36
N ASN A 14 -16.63 38.45 -7.29
CA ASN A 14 -16.07 37.10 -7.18
C ASN A 14 -16.74 36.05 -6.27
N GLY A 15 -17.93 35.61 -6.69
CA GLY A 15 -18.49 34.29 -6.38
C GLY A 15 -17.72 33.09 -6.97
N THR A 16 -16.44 33.25 -7.29
CA THR A 16 -15.56 32.21 -7.85
C THR A 16 -14.85 31.40 -6.75
N ASN A 17 -14.52 31.97 -5.58
CA ASN A 17 -13.67 31.25 -4.63
C ASN A 17 -14.33 30.01 -3.99
N SER A 18 -15.64 30.05 -3.72
CA SER A 18 -16.34 28.89 -3.12
C SER A 18 -16.73 27.81 -4.15
N GLN A 19 -16.97 28.21 -5.41
CA GLN A 19 -17.24 27.26 -6.48
C GLN A 19 -15.96 26.66 -7.09
N VAL A 20 -14.84 27.38 -7.05
CA VAL A 20 -13.52 26.90 -7.51
C VAL A 20 -12.90 25.90 -6.52
N LEU A 21 -13.09 26.09 -5.21
CA LEU A 21 -12.67 25.12 -4.20
C LEU A 21 -13.46 23.79 -4.32
N GLY A 22 -14.75 23.88 -4.67
CA GLY A 22 -15.61 22.71 -4.89
C GLY A 22 -15.39 22.00 -6.24
N THR A 23 -14.78 22.65 -7.24
CA THR A 23 -14.53 22.02 -8.55
C THR A 23 -13.25 21.19 -8.60
N CYS A 24 -12.20 21.50 -7.83
CA CYS A 24 -11.06 20.56 -7.71
C CYS A 24 -11.48 19.27 -6.98
N LEU A 25 -12.26 19.39 -5.89
CA LEU A 25 -12.83 18.27 -5.12
C LEU A 25 -13.69 17.31 -5.98
N LYS A 26 -14.09 17.72 -7.19
CA LYS A 26 -14.94 16.97 -8.12
C LYS A 26 -14.28 16.71 -9.49
N SER A 27 -13.02 17.15 -9.70
CA SER A 27 -12.38 17.11 -11.03
C SER A 27 -11.97 15.69 -11.45
N VAL A 28 -11.63 14.82 -10.50
CA VAL A 28 -11.51 13.38 -10.72
C VAL A 28 -12.42 12.68 -9.73
N ARG A 29 -13.40 11.92 -10.23
CA ARG A 29 -14.21 11.01 -9.42
C ARG A 29 -13.34 9.84 -8.97
N MET A 30 -12.50 10.09 -7.97
CA MET A 30 -11.68 9.06 -7.33
C MET A 30 -12.56 7.94 -6.77
N ASP A 31 -13.78 8.25 -6.36
CA ASP A 31 -14.82 7.30 -5.98
C ASP A 31 -15.08 6.28 -7.10
N LEU A 32 -15.33 6.78 -8.30
CA LEU A 32 -15.56 5.95 -9.48
C LEU A 32 -14.29 5.21 -9.89
N PHE A 33 -13.12 5.84 -9.75
CA PHE A 33 -11.85 5.19 -10.07
C PHE A 33 -11.61 3.97 -9.17
N VAL A 34 -11.81 4.10 -7.86
CA VAL A 34 -11.72 3.01 -6.89
C VAL A 34 -12.67 1.87 -7.31
N HIS A 35 -13.95 2.17 -7.56
CA HIS A 35 -14.93 1.19 -8.03
C HIS A 35 -14.53 0.48 -9.34
N ILE A 36 -14.01 1.22 -10.32
CA ILE A 36 -13.55 0.64 -11.60
C ILE A 36 -12.28 -0.19 -11.38
N SER A 37 -11.42 0.22 -10.45
CA SER A 37 -10.15 -0.45 -10.11
C SER A 37 -10.33 -1.79 -9.39
N LEU A 38 -11.53 -2.05 -8.84
CA LEU A 38 -11.91 -3.34 -8.28
C LEU A 38 -11.89 -4.46 -9.32
N ILE A 39 -12.32 -4.17 -10.55
CA ILE A 39 -12.36 -5.16 -11.63
C ILE A 39 -10.94 -5.69 -11.95
N PRO A 40 -9.94 -4.85 -12.27
CA PRO A 40 -8.59 -5.34 -12.50
C PRO A 40 -7.97 -5.94 -11.24
N ALA A 41 -8.30 -5.44 -10.04
CA ALA A 41 -7.80 -6.03 -8.80
C ALA A 41 -8.26 -7.49 -8.66
N VAL A 42 -9.56 -7.75 -8.78
CA VAL A 42 -10.14 -9.09 -8.75
C VAL A 42 -9.53 -9.98 -9.85
N LEU A 43 -9.39 -9.48 -11.07
CA LEU A 43 -8.77 -10.23 -12.17
C LEU A 43 -7.31 -10.63 -11.88
N ILE A 44 -6.51 -9.72 -11.32
CA ILE A 44 -5.13 -10.01 -10.92
C ILE A 44 -5.11 -11.08 -9.83
N THR A 45 -5.97 -10.96 -8.80
CA THR A 45 -6.02 -11.94 -7.72
C THR A 45 -6.42 -13.34 -8.21
N ILE A 46 -7.38 -13.44 -9.12
CA ILE A 46 -7.81 -14.71 -9.72
C ILE A 46 -6.68 -15.30 -10.57
N THR A 47 -6.02 -14.47 -11.38
CA THR A 47 -4.88 -14.89 -12.22
C THR A 47 -3.76 -15.45 -11.35
N LEU A 48 -3.39 -14.76 -10.27
CA LEU A 48 -2.39 -15.23 -9.31
C LEU A 48 -2.86 -16.48 -8.57
N SER A 49 -4.15 -16.61 -8.24
CA SER A 49 -4.70 -17.81 -7.60
C SER A 49 -4.65 -19.04 -8.53
N TYR A 50 -4.83 -18.85 -9.84
CA TYR A 50 -4.66 -19.91 -10.83
C TYR A 50 -3.19 -20.32 -10.98
N LEU A 51 -2.29 -19.34 -11.02
CA LEU A 51 -0.83 -19.54 -11.12
C LEU A 51 -0.28 -20.24 -9.87
N GLN A 52 -0.77 -19.88 -8.69
CA GLN A 52 -0.37 -20.46 -7.41
C GLN A 52 -1.09 -21.79 -7.17
N ARG A 53 -0.84 -22.76 -8.05
CA ARG A 53 -1.15 -24.16 -7.78
C ARG A 53 -0.31 -24.56 -6.57
N ARG A 54 -0.92 -24.87 -5.43
CA ARG A 54 -0.20 -25.35 -4.23
C ARG A 54 0.65 -26.57 -4.63
N ALA A 55 1.92 -26.34 -4.97
CA ALA A 55 2.90 -27.39 -5.07
C ALA A 55 3.04 -27.94 -3.64
N LYS A 56 2.67 -29.20 -3.44
CA LYS A 56 2.86 -29.89 -2.18
C LYS A 56 4.34 -29.79 -1.81
N HIS A 57 4.70 -28.89 -0.90
CA HIS A 57 5.99 -28.92 -0.23
C HIS A 57 5.95 -29.75 1.05
N GLU A 58 5.15 -30.83 1.05
CA GLU A 58 5.26 -31.91 2.01
C GLU A 58 4.99 -33.24 1.32
N LYS A 59 6.00 -34.11 1.34
CA LYS A 59 5.89 -35.54 1.02
C LYS A 59 5.03 -36.31 2.04
N THR A 60 4.48 -35.65 3.06
CA THR A 60 3.81 -36.30 4.20
C THR A 60 2.27 -36.28 4.11
N ALA A 61 1.67 -35.50 3.21
CA ALA A 61 0.22 -35.45 3.03
C ALA A 61 -0.26 -36.37 1.89
N GLU A 62 -0.02 -37.68 2.01
CA GLU A 62 -0.47 -38.70 1.04
C GLU A 62 -1.89 -39.23 1.30
N LYS A 63 -2.54 -38.90 2.42
CA LYS A 63 -3.82 -39.52 2.80
C LYS A 63 -5.10 -38.70 2.58
N ILE A 64 -5.03 -37.54 1.92
CA ILE A 64 -6.22 -36.70 1.71
C ILE A 64 -6.46 -36.47 0.20
N PRO A 65 -7.46 -37.12 -0.42
CA PRO A 65 -7.79 -36.98 -1.83
C PRO A 65 -8.62 -35.71 -2.11
N LEU A 66 -8.27 -34.57 -1.50
CA LEU A 66 -8.85 -33.27 -1.86
C LEU A 66 -7.91 -32.54 -2.84
N GLY A 67 -7.77 -33.15 -4.02
CA GLY A 67 -7.10 -32.55 -5.17
C GLY A 67 -7.89 -31.39 -5.74
N LYS A 68 -7.19 -30.31 -6.12
CA LYS A 68 -7.70 -29.07 -6.76
C LYS A 68 -8.50 -28.09 -5.89
N ARG A 69 -8.03 -27.73 -4.70
CA ARG A 69 -8.44 -26.44 -4.10
C ARG A 69 -7.53 -25.33 -4.61
N PHE A 70 -8.11 -24.35 -5.32
CA PHE A 70 -7.44 -23.10 -5.66
C PHE A 70 -6.86 -22.49 -4.39
N GLY A 71 -5.56 -22.18 -4.42
CA GLY A 71 -4.90 -21.51 -3.31
C GLY A 71 -5.22 -20.04 -3.39
N ILE A 72 -5.92 -19.50 -2.39
CA ILE A 72 -5.92 -18.05 -2.21
C ILE A 72 -4.48 -17.64 -1.85
N VAL A 73 -3.92 -16.72 -2.64
CA VAL A 73 -2.55 -16.24 -2.43
C VAL A 73 -2.51 -15.52 -1.11
N VAL A 74 -1.85 -16.07 -0.09
CA VAL A 74 -1.74 -15.39 1.21
C VAL A 74 -0.93 -14.10 0.98
N PRO A 75 -1.56 -12.92 1.07
CA PRO A 75 -0.98 -11.67 0.57
C PRO A 75 0.23 -11.23 1.39
N VAL A 76 0.31 -11.62 2.66
CA VAL A 76 1.42 -11.23 3.54
C VAL A 76 1.83 -12.37 4.46
N ASN A 77 3.08 -12.82 4.32
CA ASN A 77 3.73 -13.66 5.33
C ASN A 77 4.55 -12.79 6.28
N PHE A 78 3.91 -12.33 7.35
CA PHE A 78 4.54 -11.50 8.38
C PHE A 78 5.64 -12.21 9.19
N ILE A 79 5.73 -13.54 9.11
CA ILE A 79 6.66 -14.36 9.89
C ILE A 79 7.98 -14.62 9.15
N SER A 80 7.94 -14.76 7.82
CA SER A 80 9.09 -15.22 7.03
C SER A 80 9.55 -14.23 5.94
N SER A 81 8.73 -13.23 5.58
CA SER A 81 9.04 -12.34 4.45
C SER A 81 10.02 -11.23 4.86
N TYR A 82 11.30 -11.57 4.84
CA TYR A 82 12.39 -10.73 5.28
C TYR A 82 13.04 -9.87 4.18
N SER A 83 12.75 -10.08 2.90
CA SER A 83 13.39 -9.36 1.78
C SER A 83 12.67 -8.08 1.35
N ASN A 84 11.34 -8.00 1.47
CA ASN A 84 10.52 -6.92 0.88
C ASN A 84 9.78 -6.07 1.93
N ARG A 85 10.36 -5.90 3.13
CA ARG A 85 9.67 -5.31 4.31
C ARG A 85 9.16 -3.89 4.09
N TRP A 86 9.99 -3.05 3.48
CA TRP A 86 9.63 -1.67 3.17
C TRP A 86 8.52 -1.58 2.13
N SER A 87 8.45 -2.52 1.19
CA SER A 87 7.36 -2.59 0.21
C SER A 87 6.02 -2.91 0.86
N TYR A 88 6.01 -3.83 1.83
CA TYR A 88 4.80 -4.10 2.64
C TYR A 88 4.39 -2.87 3.47
N GLY A 89 5.35 -2.18 4.08
CA GLY A 89 5.10 -0.93 4.81
C GLY A 89 4.49 0.15 3.92
N ALA A 90 5.06 0.39 2.74
CA ALA A 90 4.57 1.36 1.79
C ALA A 90 3.19 0.99 1.22
N ALA A 91 2.93 -0.31 0.97
CA ALA A 91 1.63 -0.77 0.49
C ALA A 91 0.54 -0.54 1.54
N CYS A 92 0.81 -0.90 2.80
CA CYS A 92 -0.08 -0.59 3.93
C CYS A 92 -0.26 0.92 4.12
N GLY A 93 0.79 1.71 3.89
CA GLY A 93 0.72 3.16 3.94
C GLY A 93 -0.22 3.76 2.91
N ALA A 94 -0.12 3.31 1.65
CA ALA A 94 -1.02 3.74 0.58
C ALA A 94 -2.49 3.38 0.89
N THR A 95 -2.74 2.16 1.38
CA THR A 95 -4.09 1.74 1.80
C THR A 95 -4.61 2.55 2.99
N ALA A 96 -3.77 2.86 3.97
CA ALA A 96 -4.20 3.59 5.15
C ALA A 96 -4.58 5.04 4.82
N THR A 97 -3.84 5.69 3.92
CA THR A 97 -4.18 7.05 3.47
C THR A 97 -5.55 7.07 2.78
N THR A 98 -5.84 6.13 1.89
CA THR A 98 -7.15 6.08 1.20
C THR A 98 -8.30 5.74 2.15
N VAL A 99 -8.10 4.82 3.09
CA VAL A 99 -9.09 4.53 4.13
C VAL A 99 -9.32 5.74 5.04
N PHE A 100 -8.27 6.48 5.40
CA PHE A 100 -8.40 7.71 6.19
C PHE A 100 -9.26 8.76 5.47
N LEU A 101 -8.99 9.00 4.18
CA LEU A 101 -9.78 9.93 3.35
C LEU A 101 -11.25 9.52 3.23
N LEU A 102 -11.55 8.21 3.18
CA LEU A 102 -12.94 7.71 3.19
C LEU A 102 -13.69 8.04 4.49
N PHE A 103 -13.03 7.92 5.65
CA PHE A 103 -13.66 8.18 6.95
C PHE A 103 -13.81 9.67 7.27
N PHE A 104 -12.86 10.52 6.84
CA PHE A 104 -12.88 11.96 7.10
C PHE A 104 -13.73 12.77 6.09
N ASN A 105 -14.65 12.08 5.41
CA ASN A 105 -15.84 12.68 4.81
C ASN A 105 -15.61 13.52 3.54
N GLU A 106 -14.53 13.28 2.80
CA GLU A 106 -14.37 13.77 1.42
C GLU A 106 -15.28 12.98 0.43
N TYR A 107 -15.64 11.74 0.79
CA TYR A 107 -16.41 10.79 -0.03
C TYR A 107 -17.84 10.54 0.45
N SER A 108 -18.49 11.51 1.11
CA SER A 108 -19.83 11.36 1.71
C SER A 108 -20.95 10.92 0.75
N ASN A 109 -20.73 10.97 -0.57
CA ASN A 109 -21.66 10.56 -1.63
C ASN A 109 -21.21 9.30 -2.40
N TYR A 110 -20.40 8.42 -1.81
CA TYR A 110 -19.89 7.21 -2.47
C TYR A 110 -21.00 6.28 -2.98
N PHE A 111 -22.07 6.12 -2.20
CA PHE A 111 -23.35 5.62 -2.70
C PHE A 111 -24.30 6.80 -2.82
N ASN A 112 -24.72 7.14 -4.05
CA ASN A 112 -25.84 8.05 -4.32
C ASN A 112 -27.20 7.45 -3.87
N PHE A 113 -27.20 6.70 -2.78
CA PHE A 113 -28.37 6.08 -2.18
C PHE A 113 -28.59 6.76 -0.83
N ALA A 114 -29.79 7.31 -0.61
CA ALA A 114 -30.22 7.80 0.69
C ALA A 114 -30.38 6.60 1.63
N ALA A 115 -29.26 6.07 2.12
CA ALA A 115 -29.25 4.94 3.02
C ALA A 115 -29.82 5.38 4.38
N PRO A 116 -30.71 4.59 4.99
CA PRO A 116 -31.21 4.89 6.34
C PRO A 116 -30.04 4.89 7.34
N SER A 117 -30.17 5.65 8.43
CA SER A 117 -29.09 5.89 9.41
C SER A 117 -28.44 4.62 9.97
N TRP A 118 -29.19 3.52 10.11
CA TRP A 118 -28.68 2.22 10.56
C TRP A 118 -27.80 1.50 9.53
N ALA A 119 -28.01 1.74 8.23
CA ALA A 119 -27.25 1.12 7.14
C ALA A 119 -25.93 1.83 6.84
N LYS A 120 -25.74 3.05 7.38
CA LYS A 120 -24.55 3.86 7.15
C LYS A 120 -23.25 3.17 7.58
N ALA A 121 -23.28 2.45 8.72
CA ALA A 121 -22.13 1.68 9.20
C ALA A 121 -21.77 0.50 8.28
N LEU A 122 -22.77 -0.17 7.70
CA LEU A 122 -22.55 -1.27 6.75
C LEU A 122 -21.96 -0.77 5.43
N VAL A 123 -22.39 0.40 4.97
CA VAL A 123 -21.81 1.06 3.78
C VAL A 123 -20.34 1.38 4.01
N TYR A 124 -19.98 1.98 5.15
CA TYR A 124 -18.57 2.25 5.47
C TYR A 124 -17.73 0.97 5.57
N LEU A 125 -18.28 -0.09 6.16
CA LEU A 125 -17.60 -1.39 6.23
C LEU A 125 -17.36 -1.97 4.83
N LEU A 126 -18.35 -1.89 3.95
CA LEU A 126 -18.25 -2.38 2.58
C LEU A 126 -17.23 -1.57 1.77
N SER A 127 -17.23 -0.24 1.91
CA SER A 127 -16.22 0.63 1.28
C SER A 127 -14.81 0.34 1.79
N ALA A 128 -14.63 0.08 3.09
CA ALA A 128 -13.33 -0.31 3.63
C ALA A 128 -12.88 -1.68 3.11
N LEU A 129 -13.80 -2.62 2.93
CA LEU A 129 -13.52 -3.93 2.32
C LEU A 129 -13.14 -3.78 0.85
N GLU A 130 -13.87 -2.97 0.10
CA GLU A 130 -13.60 -2.65 -1.30
C GLU A 130 -12.20 -2.09 -1.49
N VAL A 131 -11.83 -1.06 -0.72
CA VAL A 131 -10.46 -0.53 -0.72
C VAL A 131 -9.44 -1.61 -0.32
N GLY A 132 -9.74 -2.42 0.70
CA GLY A 132 -8.88 -3.54 1.07
C GLY A 132 -8.64 -4.52 -0.09
N MET A 133 -9.67 -4.76 -0.91
CA MET A 133 -9.59 -5.63 -2.09
C MET A 133 -8.81 -4.99 -3.23
N ASP A 134 -8.93 -3.67 -3.43
CA ASP A 134 -8.17 -2.93 -4.45
C ASP A 134 -6.67 -2.96 -4.19
N TYR A 135 -6.25 -2.85 -2.93
CA TYR A 135 -4.83 -2.92 -2.57
C TYR A 135 -4.30 -4.35 -2.41
N TYR A 136 -5.17 -5.37 -2.36
CA TYR A 136 -4.79 -6.77 -2.22
C TYR A 136 -3.79 -7.26 -3.29
N PRO A 137 -3.97 -6.97 -4.60
CA PRO A 137 -3.01 -7.32 -5.65
C PRO A 137 -1.57 -6.88 -5.36
N PHE A 138 -1.36 -5.70 -4.76
CA PHE A 138 0.01 -5.24 -4.45
C PHE A 138 0.72 -6.21 -3.51
N PHE A 139 0.02 -6.68 -2.49
CA PHE A 139 0.54 -7.65 -1.54
C PHE A 139 0.75 -9.02 -2.19
N ALA A 140 -0.25 -9.50 -2.94
CA ALA A 140 -0.18 -10.79 -3.63
C ALA A 140 0.96 -10.85 -4.67
N CYS A 141 1.20 -9.76 -5.40
CA CYS A 141 2.30 -9.64 -6.35
C CYS A 141 3.68 -9.61 -5.68
N LEU A 142 3.78 -9.12 -4.44
CA LEU A 142 5.03 -9.12 -3.66
C LEU A 142 5.34 -10.49 -3.02
N SER A 143 4.32 -11.32 -2.80
CA SER A 143 4.44 -12.64 -2.16
C SER A 143 4.49 -13.82 -3.13
N THR A 144 4.22 -13.60 -4.43
CA THR A 144 4.14 -14.71 -5.41
C THR A 144 5.52 -15.28 -5.75
N ASP A 145 5.56 -16.60 -5.93
CA ASP A 145 6.75 -17.33 -6.34
C ASP A 145 7.10 -17.07 -7.82
N HIS A 146 6.08 -16.82 -8.65
CA HIS A 146 6.24 -16.48 -10.05
C HIS A 146 6.65 -15.01 -10.22
N ARG A 147 7.92 -14.70 -9.90
CA ARG A 147 8.47 -13.34 -9.86
C ARG A 147 8.15 -12.49 -11.10
N LEU A 148 8.24 -13.05 -12.31
CA LEU A 148 8.00 -12.29 -13.54
C LEU A 148 6.55 -11.84 -13.69
N ILE A 149 5.61 -12.78 -13.52
CA ILE A 149 4.18 -12.50 -13.70
C ILE A 149 3.68 -11.59 -12.56
N GLY A 150 4.11 -11.85 -11.32
CA GLY A 150 3.81 -10.97 -10.19
C GLY A 150 4.34 -9.56 -10.36
N CYS A 151 5.61 -9.41 -10.76
CA CYS A 151 6.22 -8.09 -10.92
C CYS A 151 5.62 -7.32 -12.10
N THR A 152 5.31 -7.97 -13.21
CA THR A 152 4.69 -7.32 -14.38
C THR A 152 3.27 -6.83 -14.06
N LEU A 153 2.43 -7.67 -13.46
CA LEU A 153 1.07 -7.30 -13.05
C LEU A 153 1.09 -6.21 -11.96
N GLY A 154 1.95 -6.36 -10.94
CA GLY A 154 2.12 -5.37 -9.87
C GLY A 154 2.65 -4.03 -10.37
N PHE A 155 3.63 -4.04 -11.30
CA PHE A 155 4.15 -2.82 -11.92
C PHE A 155 3.08 -2.08 -12.72
N LEU A 156 2.36 -2.78 -13.61
CA LEU A 156 1.33 -2.15 -14.45
C LEU A 156 0.21 -1.56 -13.59
N TYR A 157 -0.24 -2.29 -12.57
CA TYR A 157 -1.29 -1.84 -11.67
C TYR A 157 -0.84 -0.64 -10.81
N SER A 158 0.36 -0.70 -10.22
CA SER A 158 0.90 0.41 -9.42
C SER A 158 1.18 1.66 -10.25
N LEU A 159 1.64 1.49 -11.49
CA LEU A 159 1.87 2.60 -12.42
C LEU A 159 0.54 3.28 -12.79
N CYS A 160 -0.52 2.53 -13.04
CA CYS A 160 -1.84 3.10 -13.32
C CYS A 160 -2.34 3.95 -12.13
N TRP A 161 -2.26 3.41 -10.91
CA TRP A 161 -2.60 4.15 -9.68
C TRP A 161 -1.75 5.40 -9.47
N PHE A 162 -0.46 5.34 -9.77
CA PHE A 162 0.43 6.50 -9.68
C PHE A 162 0.09 7.56 -10.73
N CYS A 163 -0.15 7.16 -11.99
CA CYS A 163 -0.53 8.07 -13.07
C CYS A 163 -1.85 8.78 -12.78
N VAL A 164 -2.85 8.08 -12.23
CA VAL A 164 -4.15 8.69 -11.88
C VAL A 164 -4.02 9.68 -10.73
N GLN A 165 -3.30 9.32 -9.65
CA GLN A 165 -3.04 10.25 -8.55
C GLN A 165 -2.22 11.47 -9.00
N LEU A 166 -1.24 11.28 -9.88
CA LEU A 166 -0.45 12.38 -10.42
C LEU A 166 -1.30 13.29 -11.31
N ALA A 167 -2.16 12.71 -12.16
CA ALA A 167 -3.05 13.49 -13.02
C ALA A 167 -4.02 14.34 -12.21
N ASP A 168 -4.55 13.81 -11.11
CA ASP A 168 -5.45 14.52 -10.20
C ASP A 168 -4.76 15.71 -9.53
N ILE A 169 -3.55 15.51 -8.98
CA ILE A 169 -2.75 16.59 -8.39
C ILE A 169 -2.44 17.68 -9.43
N LEU A 170 -2.06 17.30 -10.66
CA LEU A 170 -1.75 18.26 -11.72
C LEU A 170 -2.97 19.05 -12.18
N GLN A 171 -4.14 18.41 -12.26
CA GLN A 171 -5.40 19.09 -12.58
C GLN A 171 -5.80 20.07 -11.48
N CYS A 172 -5.66 19.66 -10.22
CA CYS A 172 -5.97 20.51 -9.08
C CYS A 172 -5.01 21.70 -8.95
N GLN A 173 -3.70 21.48 -9.15
CA GLN A 173 -2.69 22.54 -9.12
C GLN A 173 -2.94 23.61 -10.19
N ARG A 174 -3.43 23.21 -11.36
CA ARG A 174 -3.75 24.14 -12.45
C ARG A 174 -4.95 25.05 -12.10
N LEU A 175 -5.86 24.59 -11.23
CA LEU A 175 -7.11 25.27 -10.90
C LEU A 175 -7.02 26.09 -9.60
N ALA A 176 -6.22 25.64 -8.62
CA ALA A 176 -6.01 26.31 -7.34
C ALA A 176 -4.61 26.92 -7.26
N HIS A 177 -4.45 28.16 -7.69
CA HIS A 177 -3.15 28.86 -7.71
C HIS A 177 -2.63 29.28 -6.31
N THR A 178 -3.33 28.95 -5.21
CA THR A 178 -3.12 29.62 -3.91
C THR A 178 -3.20 28.74 -2.64
N SER A 179 -3.55 27.45 -2.70
CA SER A 179 -3.73 26.63 -1.48
C SER A 179 -2.63 25.58 -1.30
N ILE A 180 -1.57 25.96 -0.58
CA ILE A 180 -0.46 25.06 -0.21
C ILE A 180 -0.99 23.78 0.48
N ILE A 181 -2.03 23.89 1.30
CA ILE A 181 -2.58 22.77 2.08
C ILE A 181 -3.08 21.62 1.20
N LEU A 182 -3.74 21.92 0.07
CA LEU A 182 -4.33 20.92 -0.83
C LEU A 182 -3.26 20.10 -1.60
N ILE A 183 -2.05 20.65 -1.72
CA ILE A 183 -0.91 19.99 -2.34
C ILE A 183 -0.28 18.97 -1.38
N PHE A 184 -0.29 19.26 -0.07
CA PHE A 184 0.40 18.43 0.92
C PHE A 184 -0.39 17.17 1.31
N THR A 185 -1.72 17.24 1.36
CA THR A 185 -2.58 16.10 1.77
C THR A 185 -2.33 14.78 0.99
N PRO A 186 -2.20 14.76 -0.35
CA PRO A 186 -1.96 13.51 -1.10
C PRO A 186 -0.48 13.10 -1.22
N ILE A 187 0.47 13.88 -0.71
CA ILE A 187 1.92 13.55 -0.77
C ILE A 187 2.28 12.19 -0.16
N PRO A 188 1.80 11.79 1.03
CA PRO A 188 2.20 10.52 1.64
C PRO A 188 1.76 9.30 0.80
N SER A 189 0.56 9.32 0.21
CA SER A 189 0.11 8.24 -0.67
C SER A 189 0.90 8.21 -1.98
N LEU A 190 1.16 9.38 -2.57
CA LEU A 190 1.97 9.50 -3.80
C LEU A 190 3.38 8.97 -3.58
N ALA A 191 4.02 9.34 -2.47
CA ALA A 191 5.35 8.86 -2.10
C ALA A 191 5.37 7.34 -1.88
N CYS A 192 4.36 6.79 -1.23
CA CYS A 192 4.20 5.33 -1.06
C CYS A 192 4.03 4.65 -2.42
N CYS A 193 3.13 5.13 -3.27
CA CYS A 193 2.90 4.57 -4.61
C CYS A 193 4.16 4.64 -5.49
N LEU A 194 4.87 5.76 -5.48
CA LEU A 194 6.15 5.90 -6.20
C LEU A 194 7.19 4.89 -5.71
N PHE A 195 7.29 4.70 -4.39
CA PHE A 195 8.17 3.69 -3.81
C PHE A 195 7.79 2.27 -4.24
N LEU A 196 6.49 1.95 -4.33
CA LEU A 196 6.01 0.66 -4.86
C LEU A 196 6.39 0.47 -6.32
N VAL A 197 6.13 1.46 -7.19
CA VAL A 197 6.46 1.39 -8.62
C VAL A 197 7.96 1.15 -8.82
N GLY A 198 8.80 1.92 -8.12
CA GLY A 198 10.25 1.76 -8.18
C GLY A 198 10.71 0.38 -7.71
N ARG A 199 10.07 -0.18 -6.68
CA ARG A 199 10.38 -1.53 -6.19
C ARG A 199 9.94 -2.63 -7.15
N PHE A 200 8.74 -2.55 -7.73
CA PHE A 200 8.31 -3.50 -8.74
C PHE A 200 9.22 -3.47 -9.97
N LEU A 201 9.66 -2.28 -10.39
CA LEU A 201 10.63 -2.14 -11.47
C LEU A 201 11.98 -2.80 -11.14
N GLN A 202 12.51 -2.56 -9.93
CA GLN A 202 13.75 -3.21 -9.48
C GLN A 202 13.62 -4.74 -9.45
N LEU A 203 12.51 -5.27 -8.93
CA LEU A 203 12.26 -6.70 -8.90
C LEU A 203 12.09 -7.29 -10.31
N LEU A 204 11.46 -6.56 -11.23
CA LEU A 204 11.32 -6.95 -12.63
C LEU A 204 12.69 -7.02 -13.32
N ILE A 205 13.54 -5.99 -13.14
CA ILE A 205 14.91 -5.98 -13.68
C ILE A 205 15.71 -7.14 -13.10
N MET A 206 15.66 -7.35 -11.78
CA MET A 206 16.36 -8.47 -11.14
C MET A 206 15.86 -9.82 -11.64
N ALA A 207 14.55 -9.98 -11.85
CA ALA A 207 13.97 -11.21 -12.39
C ALA A 207 14.40 -11.46 -13.84
N ALA A 208 14.40 -10.42 -14.68
CA ALA A 208 14.87 -10.50 -16.06
C ALA A 208 16.37 -10.86 -16.15
N LEU A 209 17.19 -10.22 -15.32
CA LEU A 209 18.62 -10.55 -15.19
C LEU A 209 18.83 -11.97 -14.66
N SER A 210 18.00 -12.41 -13.72
CA SER A 210 18.08 -13.77 -13.18
C SER A 210 17.75 -14.83 -14.22
N LEU A 211 16.78 -14.59 -15.12
CA LEU A 211 16.49 -15.47 -16.24
C LEU A 211 17.64 -15.56 -17.23
N TYR A 212 18.21 -14.41 -17.58
CA TYR A 212 19.38 -14.34 -18.46
C TYR A 212 20.55 -15.15 -17.87
N LYS A 213 20.78 -15.01 -16.56
CA LYS A 213 21.84 -15.72 -15.84
C LYS A 213 21.52 -17.20 -15.55
N GLN A 214 20.25 -17.57 -15.39
CA GLN A 214 19.83 -18.98 -15.24
C GLN A 214 20.04 -19.78 -16.52
N MET A 215 20.02 -19.12 -17.68
CA MET A 215 20.43 -19.73 -18.94
C MET A 215 21.91 -20.17 -18.89
N GLU A 216 22.75 -19.47 -18.11
CA GLU A 216 24.18 -19.78 -17.94
C GLU A 216 24.49 -20.69 -16.74
N ARG A 217 23.61 -20.76 -15.72
CA ARG A 217 23.87 -21.45 -14.44
C ARG A 217 22.76 -22.45 -14.11
N LYS A 218 22.78 -23.63 -14.74
CA LYS A 218 21.81 -24.71 -14.48
C LYS A 218 22.21 -25.71 -13.38
N GLU A 219 23.30 -25.49 -12.65
CA GLU A 219 23.74 -26.32 -11.51
C GLU A 219 24.04 -25.44 -10.29
N GLU A 220 23.07 -25.22 -9.40
CA GLU A 220 23.35 -24.94 -7.99
C GLU A 220 22.04 -25.10 -7.21
N GLU A 221 21.97 -26.11 -6.36
CA GLU A 221 20.82 -26.44 -5.51
C GLU A 221 20.42 -25.25 -4.61
N GLU A 222 19.10 -25.05 -4.47
CA GLU A 222 18.55 -24.03 -3.59
C GLU A 222 18.94 -24.31 -2.13
N PRO A 223 19.50 -23.33 -1.39
CA PRO A 223 19.79 -23.52 0.02
C PRO A 223 18.50 -23.67 0.82
N LEU A 224 18.42 -24.77 1.58
CA LEU A 224 17.29 -25.14 2.46
C LEU A 224 16.93 -24.09 3.53
N LEU A 225 17.77 -23.07 3.74
CA LEU A 225 17.57 -22.05 4.75
C LEU A 225 17.97 -20.65 4.25
N PRO A 226 17.18 -19.59 4.53
CA PRO A 226 17.53 -18.21 4.16
C PRO A 226 18.90 -17.80 4.70
N GLN A 227 19.75 -17.21 3.85
CA GLN A 227 21.14 -16.81 4.17
C GLN A 227 21.28 -15.91 5.42
N HIS A 228 20.25 -15.16 5.78
CA HIS A 228 20.28 -14.32 6.98
C HIS A 228 20.17 -15.13 8.27
N LEU A 229 19.43 -16.24 8.26
CA LEU A 229 19.24 -17.11 9.42
C LEU A 229 20.51 -17.92 9.69
N THR A 230 21.17 -18.39 8.62
CA THR A 230 22.45 -19.10 8.73
C THR A 230 23.55 -18.18 9.28
N ASN A 231 23.61 -16.94 8.82
CA ASN A 231 24.57 -15.96 9.34
C ASN A 231 24.27 -15.56 10.79
N TYR A 232 22.99 -15.43 11.15
CA TYR A 232 22.58 -15.13 12.53
C TYR A 232 22.93 -16.27 13.49
N VAL A 233 22.61 -17.52 13.13
CA VAL A 233 22.98 -18.71 13.92
C VAL A 233 24.50 -18.87 14.00
N ARG A 234 25.21 -18.64 12.89
CA ARG A 234 26.68 -18.65 12.89
C ARG A 234 27.26 -17.57 13.80
N HIS A 235 26.62 -16.40 13.89
CA HIS A 235 27.05 -15.36 14.82
C HIS A 235 26.71 -15.71 16.28
N LEU A 236 25.52 -16.27 16.56
CA LEU A 236 25.14 -16.77 17.88
C LEU A 236 26.07 -17.88 18.39
N LEU A 237 26.47 -18.80 17.51
CA LEU A 237 27.41 -19.88 17.85
C LEU A 237 28.86 -19.39 17.97
N LYS A 238 29.21 -18.29 17.30
CA LYS A 238 30.56 -17.70 17.32
C LYS A 238 30.75 -16.67 18.44
N SER A 239 29.68 -16.06 18.92
CA SER A 239 29.70 -15.10 20.02
C SER A 239 29.42 -15.80 21.34
N THR A 240 30.49 -16.08 22.07
CA THR A 240 30.49 -15.92 23.53
C THR A 240 31.04 -14.52 23.79
N PRO A 241 30.21 -13.48 23.97
CA PRO A 241 30.74 -12.15 24.20
C PRO A 241 31.00 -11.96 25.70
N GLU A 242 32.24 -11.63 26.05
CA GLU A 242 32.55 -10.91 27.29
C GLU A 242 31.69 -9.65 27.33
N MET A 243 30.72 -9.63 28.23
CA MET A 243 29.82 -8.51 28.42
C MET A 243 30.60 -7.37 29.10
N SER A 244 31.27 -6.53 28.31
CA SER A 244 31.89 -5.30 28.82
C SER A 244 30.79 -4.32 29.20
N MET A 245 30.47 -4.33 30.49
CA MET A 245 29.44 -3.49 31.10
C MET A 245 29.97 -2.06 31.21
N GLN A 246 29.90 -1.28 30.13
CA GLN A 246 30.29 0.13 30.17
C GLN A 246 29.09 1.04 30.50
N ASN A 247 29.13 1.54 31.73
CA ASN A 247 28.48 2.71 32.35
C ASN A 247 27.15 3.25 31.79
N SER A 248 26.15 3.16 32.67
CA SER A 248 24.71 3.21 32.46
C SER A 248 24.05 4.60 32.68
N SER A 249 24.50 5.68 32.02
CA SER A 249 23.84 7.00 32.25
C SER A 249 23.44 7.81 31.02
N LYS A 250 23.90 7.47 29.80
CA LYS A 250 23.44 8.11 28.54
C LYS A 250 22.93 7.09 27.52
N ARG A 251 22.09 6.16 27.96
CA ARG A 251 21.55 5.06 27.12
C ARG A 251 20.27 5.42 26.35
N TRP A 252 19.71 6.62 26.56
CA TRP A 252 18.41 7.00 26.01
C TRP A 252 18.41 7.36 24.52
N ASN A 253 19.56 7.62 23.89
CA ASN A 253 19.55 8.27 22.57
C ASN A 253 20.30 7.55 21.43
N ILE A 254 20.68 6.28 21.58
CA ILE A 254 21.32 5.57 20.47
C ILE A 254 20.74 4.16 20.39
N TYR A 255 19.79 3.99 19.47
CA TYR A 255 19.55 2.69 18.89
C TYR A 255 20.83 2.30 18.12
N THR A 256 21.68 1.48 18.73
CA THR A 256 22.86 0.93 18.07
C THR A 256 22.39 -0.12 17.07
N TRP A 257 22.44 0.23 15.78
CA TRP A 257 22.07 -0.67 14.69
C TRP A 257 22.93 -1.95 14.73
N ASP A 258 22.35 -3.07 15.14
CA ASP A 258 22.94 -4.40 14.96
C ASP A 258 22.72 -4.85 13.50
N LYS A 259 23.80 -5.11 12.77
CA LYS A 259 23.78 -5.54 11.36
C LYS A 259 23.09 -6.89 11.15
N HIS A 260 23.00 -7.73 12.18
CA HIS A 260 22.43 -9.08 12.09
C HIS A 260 20.98 -9.14 12.57
N PHE A 261 20.55 -8.18 13.39
CA PHE A 261 19.18 -8.11 13.87
C PHE A 261 18.30 -7.37 12.85
N LYS A 262 17.26 -8.05 12.35
CA LYS A 262 16.33 -7.45 11.40
C LYS A 262 14.91 -7.46 11.94
N PHE A 263 14.31 -6.29 12.12
CA PHE A 263 12.96 -6.13 12.69
C PHE A 263 11.83 -6.82 11.91
N PRO A 264 10.89 -7.49 12.59
CA PRO A 264 9.77 -8.16 11.92
C PRO A 264 8.96 -7.18 11.07
N THR A 265 8.44 -7.66 9.93
CA THR A 265 7.68 -6.83 8.98
C THR A 265 6.49 -6.13 9.64
N ARG A 266 5.86 -6.76 10.64
CA ARG A 266 4.77 -6.15 11.44
C ARG A 266 5.18 -4.84 12.09
N MET A 267 6.39 -4.76 12.65
CA MET A 267 6.87 -3.57 13.35
C MET A 267 7.14 -2.41 12.38
N ILE A 268 7.66 -2.71 11.18
CA ILE A 268 7.88 -1.70 10.13
C ILE A 268 6.53 -1.18 9.61
N VAL A 269 5.58 -2.08 9.34
CA VAL A 269 4.22 -1.70 8.91
C VAL A 269 3.57 -0.79 9.95
N THR A 270 3.58 -1.14 11.23
CA THR A 270 2.99 -0.30 12.28
C THR A 270 3.70 1.05 12.39
N ALA A 271 5.02 1.11 12.27
CA ALA A 271 5.76 2.37 12.31
C ALA A 271 5.39 3.30 11.14
N VAL A 272 5.29 2.76 9.93
CA VAL A 272 4.86 3.52 8.74
C VAL A 272 3.42 4.02 8.90
N LEU A 273 2.51 3.17 9.39
CA LEU A 273 1.13 3.56 9.67
C LEU A 273 1.05 4.70 10.70
N CYS A 274 1.78 4.61 11.80
CA CYS A 274 1.82 5.67 12.80
C CYS A 274 2.31 7.01 12.22
N LEU A 275 3.36 6.98 11.39
CA LEU A 275 3.88 8.18 10.74
C LEU A 275 2.86 8.81 9.78
N ILE A 276 2.16 7.98 8.99
CA ILE A 276 1.14 8.44 8.05
C ILE A 276 -0.09 8.99 8.81
N CYS A 277 -0.54 8.33 9.86
CA CYS A 277 -1.63 8.83 10.70
C CYS A 277 -1.26 10.16 11.36
N LEU A 278 -0.04 10.29 11.89
CA LEU A 278 0.44 11.54 12.49
C LEU A 278 0.53 12.66 11.46
N TYR A 279 0.99 12.35 10.25
CA TYR A 279 0.98 13.29 9.13
C TYR A 279 -0.44 13.76 8.82
N ASN A 280 -1.36 12.83 8.58
CA ASN A 280 -2.74 13.18 8.24
C ASN A 280 -3.43 13.98 9.34
N VAL A 281 -3.18 13.70 10.63
CA VAL A 281 -3.73 14.49 11.75
C VAL A 281 -3.10 15.89 11.84
N CYS A 282 -1.83 16.05 11.48
CA CYS A 282 -1.14 17.34 11.51
C CYS A 282 -1.57 18.28 10.37
N TYR A 283 -1.97 17.70 9.23
CA TYR A 283 -2.35 18.42 8.01
C TYR A 283 -3.86 18.41 7.71
N SER A 284 -4.68 17.79 8.56
CA SER A 284 -6.15 17.82 8.53
C SER A 284 -6.71 18.96 9.38
#